data_AF-A0A7C1DXB8-F1
#
_entry.id   AF-A0A7C1DXB8-F1
#
_cell.length_a   1.000
_cell.length_b   1.000
_cell.length_c   1.000
_cell.angle_alpha   90.00
_cell.angle_beta   90.00
_cell.angle_gamma   90.00
#
_symmetry.space_group_name_H-M   'P 1'
#
loop_
_entity.id
_entity.type
_entity.pdbx_description
1 polymer ?
#
loop_
_entity_poly.entity_id
_entity_poly.type
_entity_poly.pdbx_seq_one_letter_code
_entity_poly.pdbx_strand_id
1 'polypeptide(L)' 'MPVLRTLVWVGSSKKDLLGFPSEVRKLIGDELQFIQFGGFPKDAKPFKGVGSGIFEISIRYDTDAYRAVIAVQLGSK' A
#
# COMPACT_ATOMS: atom_id res chain seq x y z
N MET A 1 16.54 -3.14 -17.54
CA MET A 1 15.76 -2.43 -16.50
C MET A 1 14.92 -3.47 -15.76
N PRO A 2 14.74 -3.37 -14.43
CA PRO A 2 13.90 -4.32 -13.70
C PRO A 2 12.45 -4.25 -14.20
N VAL A 3 11.79 -5.41 -14.33
CA VAL A 3 10.36 -5.48 -14.64
C VAL A 3 9.60 -5.09 -13.37
N LEU A 4 8.90 -3.96 -13.40
CA LEU A 4 8.08 -3.51 -12.28
C LEU A 4 6.89 -4.44 -12.08
N ARG A 5 6.59 -4.79 -10.83
CA ARG A 5 5.34 -5.49 -10.51
C ARG A 5 4.17 -4.58 -10.81
N THR A 6 3.15 -5.11 -11.50
CA THR A 6 1.93 -4.36 -11.81
C THR A 6 1.15 -4.07 -10.54
N LEU A 7 0.78 -2.81 -10.33
CA LEU A 7 -0.14 -2.42 -9.27
C LEU A 7 -1.58 -2.51 -9.79
N VAL A 8 -2.38 -3.36 -9.16
CA VAL A 8 -3.80 -3.52 -9.50
C VAL A 8 -4.65 -2.85 -8.42
N TRP A 9 -5.51 -1.92 -8.84
CA TRP A 9 -6.46 -1.25 -7.96
C TRP A 9 -7.75 -2.06 -7.88
N VAL A 10 -8.28 -2.24 -6.68
CA VAL A 10 -9.47 -3.07 -6.41
C VAL A 10 -10.58 -2.19 -5.87
N GLY A 11 -11.76 -2.24 -6.49
CA GLY A 11 -12.91 -1.44 -6.08
C GLY A 11 -12.61 0.07 -6.11
N SER A 12 -12.91 0.76 -5.01
CA SER A 12 -12.69 2.21 -4.87
C SER A 12 -11.26 2.61 -4.49
N SER A 13 -10.34 1.66 -4.29
CA SER A 13 -9.06 1.94 -3.62
C SER A 13 -8.24 3.06 -4.26
N LYS A 14 -8.23 3.15 -5.60
CA LYS A 14 -7.57 4.26 -6.31
C LYS A 14 -8.25 5.59 -6.05
N LYS A 15 -9.59 5.62 -6.10
CA LYS A 15 -10.39 6.83 -5.90
C LYS A 15 -10.22 7.35 -4.46
N ASP A 16 -10.25 6.45 -3.49
CA ASP A 16 -10.12 6.79 -2.07
C ASP A 16 -8.73 7.33 -1.77
N LEU A 17 -7.67 6.70 -2.30
CA LEU A 17 -6.30 7.22 -2.21
C LEU A 17 -6.21 8.62 -2.82
N LEU A 18 -6.79 8.84 -4.00
CA LEU A 18 -6.75 10.16 -4.66
C LEU A 18 -7.48 11.26 -3.87
N GLY A 19 -8.38 10.90 -2.96
CA GLY A 19 -9.06 11.80 -2.03
C GLY A 19 -8.25 12.15 -0.78
N PHE A 20 -7.11 11.50 -0.52
CA PHE A 20 -6.25 11.84 0.61
C PHE A 20 -5.51 13.17 0.40
N PRO A 21 -5.00 13.81 1.48
CA PRO A 21 -4.08 14.94 1.37
C PRO A 21 -2.91 14.65 0.43
N SER A 22 -2.37 15.67 -0.24
CA SER A 22 -1.25 15.55 -1.18
C SER A 22 -0.03 14.82 -0.61
N GLU A 23 0.32 15.15 0.63
CA GLU A 23 1.46 14.64 1.37
C GLU A 23 1.28 13.14 1.63
N VAL A 24 0.08 12.75 2.06
CA VAL A 24 -0.29 11.35 2.30
C VAL A 24 -0.27 10.55 1.00
N ARG A 25 -0.81 11.10 -0.10
CA ARG A 25 -0.79 10.46 -1.43
C ARG A 25 0.63 10.20 -1.90
N LYS A 26 1.52 11.18 -1.71
CA LYS A 26 2.93 11.06 -2.09
C LYS A 26 3.61 9.96 -1.28
N LEU A 27 3.46 9.96 0.04
CA LEU A 27 4.07 8.95 0.92
C LEU A 27 3.60 7.53 0.58
N ILE A 28 2.28 7.33 0.42
CA ILE A 28 1.75 6.02 0.02
C ILE A 28 2.25 5.63 -1.38
N GLY A 29 2.31 6.59 -2.31
CA GLY A 29 2.85 6.38 -3.66
C GLY A 29 4.31 5.90 -3.66
N ASP A 30 5.15 6.51 -2.82
CA ASP A 30 6.56 6.13 -2.66
C ASP A 30 6.67 4.70 -2.12
N GLU A 31 5.90 4.34 -1.08
CA GLU A 31 5.89 2.98 -0.51
C GLU A 31 5.38 1.95 -1.55
N LEU A 32 4.36 2.28 -2.35
CA LEU A 32 3.87 1.42 -3.44
C LEU A 32 4.95 1.24 -4.51
N GLN A 33 5.66 2.30 -4.89
CA GLN A 33 6.76 2.24 -5.85
C GLN A 33 7.87 1.31 -5.36
N PHE A 34 8.24 1.37 -4.07
CA PHE A 34 9.19 0.42 -3.47
C PHE A 34 8.75 -1.04 -3.64
N ILE A 35 7.47 -1.36 -3.42
CA ILE A 35 6.93 -2.70 -3.64
C ILE A 35 7.02 -3.12 -5.11
N GLN A 36 6.75 -2.20 -6.04
CA GLN A 36 6.85 -2.49 -7.47
C GLN A 36 8.27 -2.87 -7.90
N PHE A 37 9.29 -2.30 -7.25
CA PHE A 37 10.70 -2.69 -7.42
C PHE A 37 11.10 -3.97 -6.66
N GLY A 38 10.18 -4.59 -5.92
CA GLY A 38 10.44 -5.78 -5.12
C GLY A 38 11.06 -5.51 -3.74
N GLY A 39 11.11 -4.24 -3.32
CA GLY A 39 11.48 -3.86 -1.97
C GLY A 39 10.35 -4.09 -0.96
N PHE A 40 10.69 -4.02 0.32
CA PHE A 40 9.72 -4.01 1.41
C PHE A 40 9.67 -2.61 2.03
N PRO A 41 8.51 -1.93 2.03
CA PRO A 41 8.42 -0.56 2.53
C PRO A 41 8.59 -0.49 4.05
N LYS A 42 9.09 0.64 4.56
CA LYS A 42 9.36 0.84 5.99
C LYS A 42 8.07 1.03 6.80
N ASP A 43 7.05 1.63 6.18
CA ASP A 43 5.79 1.97 6.83
C ASP A 43 4.72 0.88 6.61
N ALA A 44 5.10 -0.20 5.91
CA ALA A 44 4.27 -1.38 5.72
C ALA A 44 4.46 -2.40 6.85
N LYS A 45 3.35 -2.87 7.42
CA LYS A 45 3.34 -3.94 8.43
C LYS A 45 2.35 -5.05 8.05
N PRO A 46 2.55 -6.30 8.50
CA PRO A 46 1.59 -7.37 8.26
C PRO A 46 0.18 -7.01 8.73
N PHE A 47 -0.82 -7.25 7.89
CA PHE A 47 -2.22 -7.01 8.25
C PHE A 47 -2.75 -8.20 9.05
N LYS A 48 -3.14 -7.94 10.30
CA LYS A 48 -3.55 -9.00 11.23
C LYS A 48 -4.92 -9.55 10.88
N GLY A 49 -5.10 -10.86 11.03
CA GLY A 49 -6.41 -11.52 10.99
C GLY A 49 -6.92 -11.96 9.62
N VAL A 50 -6.22 -11.66 8.51
CA VAL A 50 -6.69 -12.01 7.15
C VAL A 50 -5.78 -13.03 6.43
N GLY A 51 -4.59 -13.30 6.98
CA GLY A 51 -3.64 -14.28 6.42
C GLY A 51 -2.33 -13.64 5.95
N SER A 52 -1.41 -14.47 5.43
CA SER A 52 -0.12 -14.02 4.91
C SER A 52 -0.26 -13.26 3.60
N GLY A 53 0.70 -12.39 3.29
CA GLY A 53 0.75 -11.68 2.01
C GLY A 53 -0.11 -10.42 1.94
N ILE A 54 -0.73 -10.02 3.05
CA ILE A 54 -1.49 -8.78 3.18
C ILE A 54 -0.76 -7.86 4.14
N PHE A 55 -0.57 -6.61 3.72
CA PHE A 55 0.15 -5.59 4.47
C PHE A 55 -0.67 -4.30 4.54
N GLU A 56 -0.45 -3.52 5.58
CA GLU A 56 -1.02 -2.18 5.75
C GLU A 56 0.11 -1.16 5.79
N ILE A 57 0.02 -0.14 4.95
CA ILE A 57 0.78 1.11 5.06
C ILE A 57 -0.07 2.06 5.91
N SER A 58 0.49 2.60 7.00
CA SER A 58 -0.23 3.47 7.93
C SER A 58 0.51 4.80 8.10
N ILE A 59 -0.05 5.87 7.53
CA ILE A 59 0.51 7.22 7.59
C ILE A 59 -0.32 8.06 8.56
N ARG A 60 0.33 8.61 9.58
CA ARG A 60 -0.26 9.65 10.42
C ARG A 60 0.01 11.01 9.77
N TYR A 61 -1.04 11.81 9.60
CA TYR A 61 -0.91 13.15 9.04
C TYR A 61 -1.91 14.07 9.72
N ASP A 62 -1.39 15.19 10.25
CA ASP A 62 -2.14 16.11 11.11
C ASP A 62 -2.80 15.38 12.31
N THR A 63 -4.13 15.43 12.40
CA THR A 63 -4.92 14.79 13.45
C THR A 63 -5.43 13.39 13.07
N ASP A 64 -5.21 12.97 11.81
CA ASP A 64 -5.79 11.77 11.22
C ASP A 64 -4.77 10.65 10.97
N ALA A 65 -5.31 9.45 10.73
CA ALA A 65 -4.56 8.28 10.30
C ALA A 65 -5.13 7.73 8.98
N TYR A 66 -4.28 7.68 7.96
CA TYR A 66 -4.61 7.18 6.63
C TYR A 66 -3.95 5.83 6.41
N ARG A 67 -4.73 4.87 5.88
CA ARG A 67 -4.27 3.49 5.69
C ARG A 67 -4.52 3.04 4.27
N ALA A 68 -3.53 2.34 3.70
CA ALA A 68 -3.67 1.60 2.46
C ALA A 68 -3.36 0.13 2.73
N VAL A 69 -4.32 -0.74 2.46
CA VAL A 69 -4.14 -2.19 2.54
C VAL A 69 -3.76 -2.72 1.16
N ILE A 70 -2.71 -3.53 1.13
CA ILE A 70 -2.16 -4.11 -0.09
C ILE A 70 -2.09 -5.63 0.07
N ALA A 71 -2.25 -6.33 -1.05
CA ALA A 71 -1.98 -7.75 -1.13
C ALA A 71 -0.84 -7.99 -2.13
N VAL A 72 0.25 -8.60 -1.68
CA VAL A 72 1.39 -9.00 -2.51
C VAL A 72 1.33 -10.49 -2.87
N GLN A 73 0.49 -11.25 -2.16
CA GLN A 73 0.11 -12.61 -2.49
C GLN A 73 -1.39 -12.76 -2.22
N LEU A 74 -2.15 -13.09 -3.24
CA LEU A 74 -3.59 -13.37 -3.14
C LEU A 74 -3.79 -14.86 -3.42
N GLY A 75 -4.12 -15.63 -2.39
CA GLY A 75 -4.44 -17.05 -2.49
C GLY A 75 -3.28 -17.93 -2.96
N SER A 76 -2.58 -18.54 -2.02
CA SER A 76 -1.88 -19.83 -2.18
C SER A 76 -1.36 -20.24 -0.81
N LYS A 77 -1.88 -21.35 -0.28
CA LYS A 77 -1.20 -22.17 0.70
C LYS A 77 -0.70 -23.41 -0.02
#